data_AF-A0A349D0I7-F1
#
_entry.id   AF-A0A349D0I7-F1
#
_cell.length_a   1.000
_cell.length_b   1.000
_cell.length_c   1.000
_cell.angle_alpha   90.00
_cell.angle_beta   90.00
_cell.angle_gamma   90.00
#
_symmetry.space_group_name_H-M   'P 1'
#
loop_
_entity.id
_entity.type
_entity.pdbx_description
1 polymer ?
#
loop_
_entity_poly.entity_id
_entity_poly.type
_entity_poly.pdbx_seq_one_letter_code
_entity_poly.pdbx_strand_id
1 'polypeptide(L)'
;MSLTPPSNERETPTPHAADKKTGLVVLQPNKLEGILQEINSLSIDAKVSERSSEDRSTDMGTAGTTAGVQTGNKRLSAREAAIAAMPAEARVLRQELEKHISLEVKSLQKEIRLAAKRVTKPGAAYRMNLLYARLRRLEGLLRQILEASYDTLKRLFVRIFIDQQKIT
;
A
#
# COMPACT_ATOMS: atom_id res chain seq x y z
N MET A 1 52.72 -66.72 -10.04
CA MET A 1 51.66 -65.88 -10.62
C MET A 1 50.32 -66.36 -10.08
N SER A 2 49.68 -65.60 -9.19
CA SER A 2 48.23 -65.61 -8.95
C SER A 2 47.90 -64.48 -7.98
N LEU A 3 47.44 -63.35 -8.54
CA LEU A 3 46.89 -62.20 -7.82
C LEU A 3 45.46 -62.54 -7.38
N THR A 4 45.19 -62.56 -6.08
CA THR A 4 43.83 -62.51 -5.52
C THR A 4 43.54 -61.07 -5.07
N PRO A 5 42.47 -60.43 -5.54
CA PRO A 5 42.12 -59.06 -5.13
C PRO A 5 41.50 -59.04 -3.72
N PRO A 6 41.57 -57.91 -2.98
CA PRO A 6 40.97 -57.77 -1.66
C PRO A 6 39.45 -57.60 -1.74
N SER A 7 38.80 -58.14 -0.70
CA SER A 7 37.37 -58.12 -0.39
C SER A 7 36.74 -56.73 -0.51
N ASN A 8 35.59 -56.69 -1.19
CA ASN A 8 34.74 -55.53 -1.33
C ASN A 8 33.84 -55.39 -0.09
N GLU A 9 34.27 -54.64 0.91
CA GLU A 9 33.42 -54.24 2.04
C GLU A 9 32.38 -53.22 1.55
N ARG A 10 31.23 -53.73 1.08
CA ARG A 10 30.00 -52.94 1.01
C ARG A 10 29.51 -52.71 2.44
N GLU A 11 29.98 -51.63 3.06
CA GLU A 11 29.32 -51.08 4.23
C GLU A 11 27.89 -50.67 3.86
N THR A 12 26.92 -51.41 4.40
CA THR A 12 25.53 -50.97 4.45
C THR A 12 25.42 -49.84 5.47
N PRO A 13 25.00 -48.62 5.10
CA PRO A 13 24.74 -47.61 6.11
C PRO A 13 23.45 -47.97 6.85
N THR A 14 23.59 -48.34 8.12
CA THR A 14 22.51 -48.40 9.10
C THR A 14 21.77 -47.06 9.19
N PRO A 15 20.43 -47.04 9.31
CA PRO A 15 19.66 -45.80 9.32
C PRO A 15 19.75 -45.16 10.72
N HIS A 16 20.83 -44.42 10.98
CA HIS A 16 20.90 -43.60 12.18
C HIS A 16 20.03 -42.36 11.99
N ALA A 17 18.89 -42.40 12.68
CA ALA A 17 18.13 -41.29 13.25
C ALA A 17 18.19 -39.98 12.46
N ALA A 18 17.14 -39.73 11.70
CA ALA A 18 16.81 -38.42 11.16
C ALA A 18 16.89 -37.37 12.28
N ASP A 19 17.97 -36.60 12.27
CA ASP A 19 18.07 -35.36 13.01
C ASP A 19 16.94 -34.48 12.49
N LYS A 20 15.91 -34.34 13.32
CA LYS A 20 14.74 -33.53 13.03
C LYS A 20 15.22 -32.09 12.92
N LYS A 21 15.60 -31.68 11.71
CA LYS A 21 15.64 -30.27 11.33
C LYS A 21 14.23 -29.76 11.61
N THR A 22 14.08 -29.06 12.74
CA THR A 22 12.90 -28.27 13.08
C THR A 22 12.84 -27.13 12.08
N GLY A 23 12.44 -27.46 10.85
CA GLY A 23 12.17 -26.48 9.81
C GLY A 23 11.12 -25.54 10.35
N LEU A 24 11.42 -24.24 10.38
CA LEU A 24 10.40 -23.23 10.66
C LEU A 24 9.29 -23.41 9.63
N VAL A 25 8.16 -23.97 10.06
CA VAL A 25 6.95 -24.04 9.23
C VAL A 25 6.37 -22.62 9.18
N VAL A 26 6.80 -21.87 8.17
CA VAL A 26 6.26 -20.54 7.87
C VAL A 26 4.91 -20.75 7.19
N LEU A 27 3.83 -20.66 7.97
CA LEU A 27 2.46 -20.62 7.43
C LEU A 27 2.28 -19.30 6.66
N GLN A 28 2.31 -19.38 5.33
CA GLN A 28 1.92 -18.27 4.47
C GLN A 28 0.40 -18.19 4.40
N PRO A 29 -0.22 -17.01 4.61
CA PRO A 29 -1.64 -16.83 4.36
C PRO A 29 -1.96 -16.93 2.85
N ASN A 30 -3.22 -17.21 2.54
CA ASN A 30 -3.71 -17.46 1.19
C ASN A 30 -3.35 -16.29 0.25
N LYS A 31 -2.44 -16.55 -0.70
CA LYS A 31 -1.88 -15.58 -1.66
C LYS A 31 -2.92 -14.86 -2.52
N LEU A 32 -4.16 -15.37 -2.56
CA LEU A 32 -5.25 -14.83 -3.37
C LEU A 32 -5.70 -13.44 -2.92
N GLU A 33 -5.78 -13.17 -1.61
CA GLU A 33 -6.19 -11.84 -1.14
C GLU A 33 -5.14 -10.77 -1.46
N GLY A 34 -3.85 -11.11 -1.32
CA GLY A 34 -2.73 -10.22 -1.64
C GLY A 34 -2.64 -9.89 -3.13
N ILE A 35 -2.82 -10.89 -3.99
CA ILE A 35 -2.83 -10.68 -5.45
C ILE A 35 -4.04 -9.86 -5.89
N LEU A 36 -5.23 -10.08 -5.30
CA LEU A 36 -6.39 -9.24 -5.58
C LEU A 36 -6.20 -7.79 -5.11
N GLN A 37 -5.50 -7.58 -4.00
CA GLN A 37 -5.16 -6.24 -3.52
C GLN A 37 -4.10 -5.56 -4.41
N GLU A 38 -3.11 -6.31 -4.89
CA GLU A 38 -2.10 -5.82 -5.85
C GLU A 38 -2.72 -5.52 -7.22
N ILE A 39 -3.59 -6.39 -7.75
CA ILE A 39 -4.31 -6.18 -9.01
C ILE A 39 -5.25 -4.98 -8.88
N ASN A 40 -5.94 -4.79 -7.74
CA ASN A 40 -6.72 -3.58 -7.50
C ASN A 40 -5.83 -2.33 -7.41
N SER A 41 -4.61 -2.43 -6.88
CA SER A 41 -3.69 -1.29 -6.85
C SER A 41 -3.10 -0.94 -8.23
N LEU A 42 -2.85 -1.94 -9.08
CA LEU A 42 -2.32 -1.81 -10.44
C LEU A 42 -3.40 -1.43 -11.47
N SER A 43 -4.66 -1.84 -11.23
CA SER A 43 -5.79 -1.52 -12.13
C SER A 43 -6.27 -0.07 -12.03
N ILE A 44 -5.73 0.73 -11.08
CA ILE A 44 -6.07 2.15 -10.90
C ILE A 44 -5.48 3.01 -12.03
N ASP A 45 -4.36 2.61 -12.64
CA ASP A 45 -3.74 3.38 -13.73
C ASP A 45 -4.39 3.12 -15.11
N ALA A 46 -5.21 2.08 -15.26
CA ALA A 46 -5.71 1.63 -16.56
C ALA A 46 -7.22 1.84 -16.82
N LYS A 47 -8.01 2.27 -15.83
CA LYS A 47 -9.47 2.42 -16.00
C LYS A 47 -10.06 3.63 -15.26
N VAL A 48 -9.63 4.83 -15.63
CA VAL A 48 -10.53 5.99 -15.59
C VAL A 48 -11.06 6.19 -17.01
N SER A 49 -11.83 5.21 -17.48
CA SER A 49 -12.69 5.38 -18.66
C SER A 49 -13.89 6.18 -18.18
N GLU A 50 -13.97 7.42 -18.64
CA GLU A 50 -15.12 8.30 -18.50
C GLU A 50 -16.39 7.54 -18.88
N ARG A 51 -17.23 7.26 -17.90
CA ARG A 51 -18.65 7.00 -18.12
C ARG A 51 -19.41 8.15 -17.51
N SER A 52 -19.46 9.24 -18.28
CA SER A 52 -20.60 10.14 -18.25
C SER A 52 -21.82 9.31 -18.64
N SER A 53 -22.58 8.84 -17.66
CA SER A 53 -23.94 8.35 -17.86
C SER A 53 -24.86 9.41 -17.30
N GLU A 54 -25.10 10.39 -18.16
CA GLU A 54 -26.13 11.40 -18.04
C GLU A 54 -27.47 10.69 -18.23
N ASP A 55 -28.00 10.12 -17.15
CA ASP A 55 -29.33 9.52 -17.19
C ASP A 55 -30.39 10.61 -16.99
N ARG A 56 -31.04 10.92 -18.11
CA ARG A 56 -32.23 11.73 -18.20
C ARG A 56 -33.41 10.91 -17.68
N SER A 57 -33.97 11.32 -16.56
CA SER A 57 -35.41 11.16 -16.36
C SER A 57 -36.04 12.47 -15.92
N THR A 58 -36.52 13.16 -16.94
CA THR A 58 -37.68 14.04 -16.90
C THR A 58 -38.91 13.26 -16.43
N ASP A 59 -39.57 13.69 -15.35
CA ASP A 59 -41.02 13.48 -15.25
C ASP A 59 -41.74 14.56 -14.40
N MET A 60 -42.46 15.41 -15.15
CA MET A 60 -43.65 16.24 -14.89
C MET A 60 -43.95 16.91 -13.54
N GLY A 61 -44.02 18.25 -13.57
CA GLY A 61 -44.62 19.08 -12.52
C GLY A 61 -44.61 20.58 -12.82
N THR A 62 -45.48 21.02 -13.73
CA THR A 62 -45.76 22.39 -14.21
C THR A 62 -45.93 23.46 -13.12
N ALA A 63 -45.22 24.60 -13.23
CA ALA A 63 -45.78 25.97 -13.27
C ALA A 63 -44.72 27.07 -13.04
N GLY A 64 -44.76 28.13 -13.86
CA GLY A 64 -44.32 29.46 -13.45
C GLY A 64 -42.98 29.97 -14.01
N THR A 65 -43.05 30.58 -15.18
CA THR A 65 -42.02 31.43 -15.78
C THR A 65 -41.52 32.51 -14.82
N THR A 66 -40.23 32.47 -14.45
CA THR A 66 -39.38 33.67 -14.40
C THR A 66 -37.95 33.27 -14.74
N ALA A 67 -37.39 33.93 -15.75
CA ALA A 67 -35.99 33.86 -16.13
C ALA A 67 -35.13 34.48 -15.01
N GLY A 68 -34.83 33.68 -13.99
CA GLY A 68 -33.72 33.93 -13.10
C GLY A 68 -32.48 33.34 -13.76
N VAL A 69 -31.58 34.21 -14.24
CA VAL A 69 -30.21 33.87 -14.61
C VAL A 69 -29.63 33.05 -13.46
N GLN A 70 -29.59 31.72 -13.64
CA GLN A 70 -28.74 30.85 -12.85
C GLN A 70 -27.32 31.19 -13.27
N THR A 71 -26.77 32.25 -12.66
CA THR A 71 -25.33 32.36 -12.46
C THR A 71 -24.97 31.04 -11.81
N GLY A 72 -24.36 30.16 -12.59
CA GLY A 72 -23.88 28.87 -12.17
C GLY A 72 -22.80 29.07 -11.11
N ASN A 73 -23.21 29.42 -9.90
CA ASN A 73 -22.47 29.09 -8.70
C ASN A 73 -22.50 27.57 -8.64
N LYS A 74 -21.60 26.94 -9.41
CA LYS A 74 -21.01 25.66 -9.03
C LYS A 74 -20.74 25.81 -7.55
N ARG A 75 -21.61 25.27 -6.70
CA ARG A 75 -21.31 25.05 -5.30
C ARG A 75 -20.08 24.16 -5.37
N LEU A 76 -18.90 24.77 -5.20
CA LEU A 76 -17.63 24.05 -5.26
C LEU A 76 -17.81 22.84 -4.36
N SER A 77 -17.57 21.66 -4.90
CA SER A 77 -17.58 20.45 -4.08
C SER A 77 -16.60 20.67 -2.92
N ALA A 78 -16.89 20.16 -1.72
CA ALA A 78 -16.00 20.35 -0.56
C ALA A 78 -14.53 20.01 -0.88
N ARG A 79 -14.33 19.05 -1.80
CA ARG A 79 -13.04 18.68 -2.38
C ARG A 79 -12.41 19.80 -3.22
N GLU A 80 -13.16 20.44 -4.11
CA GLU A 80 -12.67 21.54 -4.95
C GLU A 80 -12.32 22.78 -4.12
N ALA A 81 -13.11 23.08 -3.08
CA ALA A 81 -12.81 24.14 -2.13
C ALA A 81 -11.50 23.85 -1.36
N ALA A 82 -11.30 22.60 -0.92
CA ALA A 82 -10.06 22.18 -0.28
C ALA A 82 -8.84 22.23 -1.23
N ILE A 83 -9.04 21.90 -2.51
CA ILE A 83 -7.99 22.00 -3.53
C ILE A 83 -7.59 23.45 -3.79
N ALA A 84 -8.56 24.36 -3.81
CA ALA A 84 -8.33 25.79 -3.99
C ALA A 84 -7.60 26.42 -2.79
N ALA A 85 -7.83 25.91 -1.58
CA ALA A 85 -7.19 26.36 -0.35
C ALA A 85 -5.76 25.81 -0.13
N MET A 86 -5.24 24.98 -1.04
CA MET A 86 -3.90 24.41 -0.89
C MET A 86 -2.81 25.49 -0.98
N PRO A 87 -1.70 25.34 -0.22
CA PRO A 87 -0.53 26.19 -0.36
C PRO A 87 0.02 26.16 -1.79
N ALA A 88 0.25 27.36 -2.37
CA ALA A 88 0.86 27.49 -3.70
C ALA A 88 2.38 27.21 -3.69
N GLU A 89 2.99 27.21 -2.51
CA GLU A 89 4.42 27.04 -2.32
C GLU A 89 4.80 25.57 -2.19
N ALA A 90 5.65 25.08 -3.10
CA ALA A 90 6.16 23.70 -3.09
C ALA A 90 6.83 23.32 -1.76
N ARG A 91 7.51 24.28 -1.11
CA ARG A 91 8.22 24.07 0.15
C ARG A 91 7.27 23.72 1.29
N VAL A 92 6.11 24.38 1.37
CA VAL A 92 5.11 24.15 2.43
C VAL A 92 4.48 22.77 2.26
N LEU A 93 4.06 22.43 1.03
CA LEU A 93 3.53 21.10 0.71
C LEU A 93 4.52 19.98 1.09
N ARG A 94 5.81 20.18 0.75
CA ARG A 94 6.87 19.23 1.09
C ARG A 94 6.99 19.04 2.60
N GLN A 95 7.03 20.12 3.37
CA GLN A 95 7.15 20.07 4.83
C GLN A 95 5.96 19.36 5.49
N GLU A 96 4.74 19.62 5.02
CA GLU A 96 3.54 18.95 5.56
C GLU A 96 3.53 17.45 5.25
N LEU A 97 3.90 17.07 4.03
CA LEU A 97 4.04 15.66 3.63
C LEU A 97 5.14 14.94 4.43
N GLU A 98 6.32 15.56 4.57
CA GLU A 98 7.41 15.03 5.38
C GLU A 98 6.99 14.83 6.84
N LYS A 99 6.31 15.82 7.42
CA LYS A 99 5.80 15.74 8.79
C LYS A 99 4.83 14.58 8.92
N HIS A 100 3.86 14.44 8.01
CA HIS A 100 2.88 13.35 8.05
C HIS A 100 3.54 11.98 7.94
N ILE A 101 4.42 11.78 6.95
CA ILE A 101 5.13 10.51 6.74
C ILE A 101 6.03 10.19 7.93
N SER A 102 6.71 11.19 8.52
CA SER A 102 7.54 10.97 9.71
C SER A 102 6.75 10.48 10.92
N LEU A 103 5.50 10.94 11.08
CA LEU A 103 4.60 10.49 12.13
C LEU A 103 4.14 9.05 11.87
N GLU A 104 3.83 8.71 10.62
CA GLU A 104 3.50 7.34 10.23
C GLU A 104 4.69 6.38 10.42
N VAL A 105 5.91 6.80 10.09
CA VAL A 105 7.12 6.01 10.37
C VAL A 105 7.26 5.76 11.87
N LYS A 106 7.06 6.78 12.71
CA LYS A 106 7.11 6.64 14.16
C LYS A 106 6.02 5.71 14.70
N SER A 107 4.80 5.75 14.15
CA SER A 107 3.73 4.84 14.56
C SER A 107 4.04 3.40 14.14
N LEU A 108 4.52 3.18 12.92
CA LEU A 108 4.96 1.87 12.42
C LEU A 108 6.11 1.30 13.26
N GLN A 109 7.10 2.11 13.61
CA GLN A 109 8.19 1.67 14.49
C GLN A 109 7.69 1.25 15.89
N LYS A 110 6.63 1.88 16.41
CA LYS A 110 5.98 1.44 17.66
C LYS A 110 5.26 0.11 17.44
N GLU A 111 4.53 -0.04 16.34
CA GLU A 111 3.86 -1.31 16.00
C GLU A 111 4.83 -2.47 15.82
N ILE A 112 5.97 -2.24 15.15
CA ILE A 112 7.05 -3.21 14.98
C ILE A 112 7.58 -3.62 16.36
N ARG A 113 7.89 -2.66 17.24
CA ARG A 113 8.35 -2.95 18.62
C ARG A 113 7.33 -3.78 19.40
N LEU A 114 6.04 -3.48 19.28
CA LEU A 114 4.98 -4.23 19.95
C LEU A 114 4.81 -5.64 19.38
N ALA A 115 4.88 -5.79 18.07
CA ALA A 115 4.72 -7.07 17.42
C ALA A 115 5.99 -7.95 17.56
N ALA A 116 7.18 -7.36 17.71
CA ALA A 116 8.41 -8.07 18.08
C ALA A 116 8.30 -8.74 19.45
N LYS A 117 7.56 -8.16 20.42
CA LYS A 117 7.28 -8.84 21.71
C LYS A 117 6.42 -10.09 21.57
N ARG A 118 5.76 -10.29 20.42
CA ARG A 118 4.84 -11.40 20.14
C ARG A 118 5.40 -12.31 19.02
N VAL A 119 6.72 -12.29 18.80
CA VAL A 119 7.38 -13.00 17.69
C VAL A 119 7.18 -14.52 17.72
N THR A 120 6.95 -15.09 18.90
CA THR A 120 6.74 -16.52 19.09
C THR A 120 5.35 -17.00 18.67
N LYS A 121 4.42 -16.07 18.36
CA LYS A 121 3.07 -16.44 17.92
C LYS A 121 3.07 -16.90 16.46
N PRO A 122 2.22 -17.88 16.09
CA PRO A 122 2.06 -18.27 14.70
C PRO A 122 1.62 -17.06 13.85
N GLY A 123 2.19 -16.93 12.65
CA GLY A 123 1.94 -15.80 11.75
C GLY A 123 2.67 -14.50 12.10
N ALA A 124 3.45 -14.44 13.20
CA ALA A 124 4.20 -13.26 13.58
C ALA A 124 5.27 -12.85 12.54
N ALA A 125 5.93 -13.83 11.92
CA ALA A 125 6.93 -13.58 10.87
C ALA A 125 6.33 -12.89 9.63
N TYR A 126 5.15 -13.33 9.19
CA TYR A 126 4.43 -12.68 8.09
C TYR A 126 4.06 -11.23 8.44
N ARG A 127 3.49 -11.03 9.63
CA ARG A 127 3.14 -9.68 10.11
C ARG A 127 4.36 -8.77 10.24
N MET A 128 5.50 -9.29 10.72
CA MET A 128 6.77 -8.56 10.75
C MET A 128 7.20 -8.13 9.36
N ASN A 129 7.19 -9.04 8.38
CA ASN A 129 7.55 -8.73 7.00
C ASN A 129 6.65 -7.64 6.41
N LEU A 130 5.34 -7.70 6.65
CA LEU A 130 4.41 -6.66 6.21
C LEU A 130 4.74 -5.29 6.80
N LEU A 131 5.01 -5.23 8.12
CA LEU A 131 5.35 -3.98 8.79
C LEU A 131 6.69 -3.41 8.30
N TYR A 132 7.70 -4.25 8.07
CA TYR A 132 8.99 -3.83 7.53
C TYR A 132 8.90 -3.40 6.06
N ALA A 133 8.11 -4.09 5.24
CA ALA A 133 7.85 -3.68 3.86
C ALA A 133 7.20 -2.30 3.81
N ARG A 134 6.20 -2.06 4.67
CA ARG A 134 5.55 -0.76 4.79
C ARG A 134 6.51 0.33 5.29
N LEU A 135 7.34 0.04 6.29
CA LEU A 135 8.35 0.97 6.77
C LEU A 135 9.34 1.36 5.65
N ARG A 136 9.87 0.39 4.92
CA ARG A 136 10.80 0.64 3.80
C ARG A 136 10.15 1.46 2.69
N ARG A 137 8.86 1.23 2.41
CA ARG A 137 8.09 2.02 1.45
C ARG A 137 7.98 3.47 1.87
N LEU A 138 7.64 3.73 3.14
CA LEU A 138 7.58 5.10 3.68
C LEU A 138 8.93 5.81 3.64
N GLU A 139 10.01 5.10 3.98
CA GLU A 139 11.37 5.65 3.88
C GLU A 139 11.76 5.97 2.42
N GLY A 140 11.34 5.13 1.47
CA GLY A 140 11.50 5.39 0.03
C GLY A 140 10.73 6.63 -0.43
N LEU A 141 9.47 6.76 -0.01
CA LEU A 141 8.64 7.94 -0.32
C LEU A 141 9.24 9.22 0.24
N LEU A 142 9.79 9.18 1.46
CA LEU A 142 10.42 10.33 2.07
C LEU A 142 11.64 10.82 1.26
N ARG A 143 12.42 9.90 0.68
CA ARG A 143 13.52 10.25 -0.24
C ARG A 143 12.98 10.83 -1.55
N GLN A 144 11.96 10.20 -2.13
CA GLN A 144 11.36 10.66 -3.39
C GLN A 144 10.74 12.06 -3.27
N ILE A 145 10.19 12.43 -2.11
CA ILE A 145 9.61 13.76 -1.87
C ILE A 145 10.64 14.90 -1.97
N LEU A 146 11.90 14.62 -1.66
CA LEU A 146 12.99 15.59 -1.79
C LEU A 146 13.27 15.93 -3.26
N GLU A 147 13.13 14.94 -4.14
CA GLU A 147 13.40 15.04 -5.58
C GLU A 147 12.14 15.28 -6.42
N ALA A 148 10.95 15.17 -5.81
CA ALA A 148 9.67 15.29 -6.50
C ALA A 148 9.38 16.71 -7.01
N SER A 149 8.78 16.78 -8.21
CA SER A 149 8.27 18.01 -8.78
C SER A 149 7.03 18.52 -8.02
N TYR A 150 6.75 19.81 -8.18
CA TYR A 150 5.61 20.46 -7.54
C TYR A 150 4.26 19.81 -7.87
N ASP A 151 4.03 19.44 -9.15
CA ASP A 151 2.78 18.79 -9.56
C ASP A 151 2.60 17.42 -8.90
N THR A 152 3.69 16.66 -8.74
CA THR A 152 3.67 15.38 -8.04
C THR A 152 3.36 15.57 -6.56
N LEU A 153 3.98 16.57 -5.91
CA LEU A 153 3.69 16.92 -4.51
C LEU A 153 2.23 17.32 -4.32
N LYS A 154 1.66 18.13 -5.23
CA LYS A 154 0.27 18.54 -5.19
C LYS A 154 -0.69 17.35 -5.31
N ARG A 155 -0.46 16.44 -6.28
CA ARG A 155 -1.28 15.23 -6.42
C ARG A 155 -1.21 14.34 -5.18
N LEU A 156 -0.02 14.17 -4.62
CA LEU A 156 0.18 13.39 -3.40
C LEU A 156 -0.51 14.03 -2.19
N PHE A 157 -0.42 15.35 -2.07
CA PHE A 157 -1.06 16.12 -1.01
C PHE A 157 -2.58 15.99 -1.04
N VAL A 158 -3.20 16.17 -2.21
CA VAL A 158 -4.64 15.98 -2.40
C VAL A 158 -5.05 14.57 -1.97
N ARG A 159 -4.31 13.56 -2.41
CA ARG A 159 -4.61 12.16 -2.11
C ARG A 159 -4.55 11.85 -0.61
N ILE A 160 -3.57 12.38 0.10
CA ILE A 160 -3.34 12.10 1.53
C ILE A 160 -4.24 12.94 2.42
N PHE A 161 -4.34 14.25 2.19
CA PHE A 161 -5.01 15.17 3.11
C PHE A 161 -6.47 15.42 2.75
N ILE A 162 -6.82 15.45 1.46
CA ILE A 162 -8.18 15.71 1.01
C ILE A 162 -8.94 14.39 0.87
N ASP A 163 -8.36 13.42 0.17
CA ASP A 163 -9.00 12.12 -0.07
C ASP A 163 -8.76 11.12 1.09
N GLN A 164 -8.00 11.52 2.13
CA GLN A 164 -7.70 10.72 3.34
C GLN A 164 -7.17 9.31 3.06
N GLN A 165 -6.49 9.13 1.93
CA GLN A 165 -5.98 7.81 1.55
C GLN A 165 -4.76 7.46 2.38
N LYS A 166 -4.80 6.27 3.00
CA LYS A 166 -3.64 5.74 3.73
C LYS A 166 -2.51 5.43 2.76
N ILE A 167 -1.29 5.78 3.18
CA ILE A 167 -0.09 5.35 2.48
C ILE A 167 0.07 3.85 2.73
N THR A 168 -0.35 3.07 1.73
CA THR A 168 -0.31 1.60 1.67
C THR A 168 0.75 1.18 0.68
#